data_AF-A0A803L0B7-F1
#
_entry.id   AF-A0A803L0B7-F1
#
_cell.length_a   1.000
_cell.length_b   1.000
_cell.length_c   1.000
_cell.angle_alpha   90.00
_cell.angle_beta   90.00
_cell.angle_gamma   90.00
#
_symmetry.space_group_name_H-M   'P 1'
#
loop_
_entity.id
_entity.type
_entity.pdbx_description
1 polymer ?
#
loop_
_entity_poly.entity_id
_entity_poly.type
_entity_poly.pdbx_seq_one_letter_code
_entity_poly.pdbx_strand_id
1 'polypeptide(L)'
;MRRTIGGIPTSVASLSRRRALGLALAPKFIQLVCCSSLAPENSRKLILYSKPGCCLCDGLKEKLSAAFSLSSPTDPLHDVDLQIRDITTNPEWERAYQYEIPVLAKLLPDGTEVCICHVY
;
A
#
# COMPACT_ATOMS: atom_id res chain seq x y z
N MET A 1 22.95 10.14 69.36
CA MET A 1 23.59 11.47 69.33
C MET A 1 22.97 12.31 68.22
N ARG A 2 22.52 13.55 68.56
CA ARG A 2 22.63 14.84 67.81
C ARG A 2 22.56 14.77 66.27
N ARG A 3 21.77 15.56 65.53
CA ARG A 3 21.49 17.02 65.61
C ARG A 3 20.79 17.39 64.27
N THR A 4 19.78 18.25 64.20
CA THR A 4 19.85 19.66 63.71
C THR A 4 18.66 19.87 62.73
N ILE A 5 17.63 20.63 63.10
CA ILE A 5 17.37 22.07 62.80
C ILE A 5 16.81 22.31 61.39
N GLY A 6 15.73 23.09 61.35
CA GLY A 6 15.65 24.23 60.44
C GLY A 6 14.48 24.24 59.46
N GLY A 7 13.31 24.69 59.93
CA GLY A 7 12.29 25.25 59.07
C GLY A 7 12.43 26.78 59.01
N ILE A 8 12.37 27.37 57.81
CA ILE A 8 11.98 28.77 57.52
C ILE A 8 11.67 28.90 56.00
N PRO A 9 10.99 29.96 55.52
CA PRO A 9 9.73 29.79 54.81
C PRO A 9 9.62 30.58 53.47
N THR A 10 8.44 30.44 52.85
CA THR A 10 7.67 31.40 52.04
C THR A 10 8.36 32.55 51.29
N SER A 11 8.16 32.52 49.97
CA SER A 11 7.52 33.55 49.13
C SER A 11 7.95 35.02 49.29
N VAL A 12 8.51 35.60 48.22
CA VAL A 12 8.23 36.98 47.78
C VAL A 12 8.42 37.11 46.26
N ALA A 13 7.54 37.88 45.64
CA ALA A 13 7.53 38.24 44.23
C ALA A 13 8.64 39.23 43.84
N SER A 14 9.01 39.32 42.55
CA SER A 14 9.13 40.61 41.85
C SER A 14 9.36 40.47 40.33
N LEU A 15 8.73 41.39 39.60
CA LEU A 15 8.82 41.64 38.15
C LEU A 15 10.20 42.17 37.72
N SER A 16 10.60 41.90 36.47
CA SER A 16 11.15 42.89 35.52
C SER A 16 11.28 42.26 34.11
N ARG A 17 10.40 42.58 33.13
CA ARG A 17 10.48 43.68 32.15
C ARG A 17 11.80 43.64 31.33
N ARG A 18 11.80 43.21 30.06
CA ARG A 18 11.62 43.96 28.79
C ARG A 18 11.96 42.93 27.67
N ARG A 19 11.49 42.94 26.42
CA ARG A 19 11.29 44.02 25.45
C ARG A 19 10.16 43.65 24.47
N ALA A 20 9.57 44.71 23.94
CA ALA A 20 8.53 44.75 22.94
C ALA A 20 9.05 44.48 21.50
N LEU A 21 8.09 44.59 20.56
CA LEU A 21 8.15 44.50 19.10
C LEU A 21 8.13 43.06 18.56
N GLY A 22 7.12 42.63 17.82
CA GLY A 22 5.98 43.34 17.25
C GLY A 22 5.23 42.45 16.26
N LEU A 23 4.14 43.00 15.73
CA LEU A 23 3.48 42.64 14.47
C LEU A 23 2.79 41.26 14.51
N ALA A 24 1.53 41.17 14.94
CA ALA A 24 0.32 41.52 14.20
C ALA A 24 -0.03 40.52 13.07
N LEU A 25 -1.34 40.20 13.03
CA LEU A 25 -2.12 39.62 11.93
C LEU A 25 -2.01 38.09 11.77
N ALA A 26 -2.87 37.32 12.44
CA ALA A 26 -4.24 36.96 12.04
C ALA A 26 -4.29 35.56 11.35
N PRO A 27 -5.41 34.83 11.52
CA PRO A 27 -5.45 33.37 11.39
C PRO A 27 -5.79 32.94 9.97
N LYS A 28 -5.23 31.82 9.51
CA LYS A 28 -5.88 31.01 8.48
C LYS A 28 -5.22 29.65 8.36
N PHE A 29 -6.09 28.65 8.49
CA PHE A 29 -6.04 27.42 7.69
C PHE A 29 -4.84 26.50 7.88
N ILE A 30 -5.06 25.50 8.72
CA ILE A 30 -4.97 24.08 8.34
C ILE A 30 -4.21 23.86 7.02
N GLN A 31 -2.95 23.43 7.12
CA GLN A 31 -2.42 22.51 6.13
C GLN A 31 -1.47 21.54 6.82
N LEU A 32 -2.08 20.53 7.43
CA LEU A 32 -1.40 19.27 7.70
C LEU A 32 -1.05 18.68 6.33
N VAL A 33 0.18 18.93 5.88
CA VAL A 33 0.67 18.43 4.60
C VAL A 33 0.83 16.92 4.75
N CYS A 34 -0.20 16.18 4.32
CA CYS A 34 -0.10 14.77 4.00
C CYS A 34 0.87 14.62 2.83
N CYS A 35 2.13 14.30 3.11
CA CYS A 35 2.99 13.67 2.13
C CYS A 35 2.70 12.17 2.16
N SER A 36 1.51 11.77 1.71
CA SER A 36 1.26 10.38 1.33
C SER A 36 1.85 10.22 -0.07
N SER A 37 2.96 9.51 -0.14
CA SER A 37 3.73 9.15 -1.34
C SER A 37 2.85 8.95 -2.57
N LEU A 38 2.86 9.91 -3.49
CA LEU A 38 2.47 9.70 -4.90
C LEU A 38 3.73 9.25 -5.64
N ALA A 39 4.24 8.07 -5.29
CA ALA A 39 5.12 7.35 -6.17
C ALA A 39 4.23 6.61 -7.19
N PRO A 40 4.55 6.64 -8.49
CA PRO A 40 4.11 5.57 -9.37
C PRO A 40 4.82 4.31 -8.87
N GLU A 41 4.20 3.60 -7.92
CA GLU A 41 4.57 2.22 -7.60
C GLU A 41 4.49 1.48 -8.93
N ASN A 42 5.65 1.05 -9.46
CA ASN A 42 5.73 0.25 -10.67
C ASN A 42 5.32 -1.19 -10.35
N SER A 43 4.12 -1.30 -9.77
CA SER A 43 3.48 -2.55 -9.40
C SER A 43 3.25 -3.34 -10.67
N ARG A 44 3.87 -4.51 -10.72
CA ARG A 44 3.79 -5.38 -11.88
C ARG A 44 2.42 -6.04 -11.85
N LYS A 45 1.61 -5.79 -12.87
CA LYS A 45 0.26 -6.33 -12.94
C LYS A 45 0.26 -7.68 -13.64
N LEU A 46 -0.25 -8.68 -12.94
CA LEU A 46 -0.41 -10.04 -13.43
C LEU A 46 -1.90 -10.34 -13.56
N ILE A 47 -2.30 -10.99 -14.64
CA ILE A 47 -3.69 -11.28 -14.96
C ILE A 47 -3.84 -12.79 -15.03
N LEU A 48 -4.77 -13.34 -14.24
CA LEU A 48 -5.22 -14.72 -14.35
C LEU A 48 -6.62 -14.74 -14.98
N TYR A 49 -6.71 -15.22 -16.21
CA TYR A 49 -7.98 -15.53 -16.86
C TYR A 49 -8.51 -16.86 -16.33
N SER A 50 -9.73 -16.84 -15.80
CA SER A 50 -10.38 -17.98 -15.15
C SER A 50 -11.86 -18.08 -15.55
N LYS A 51 -12.53 -19.15 -15.10
CA LYS A 51 -13.97 -19.37 -15.26
C LYS A 51 -14.54 -20.02 -14.00
N PRO A 52 -15.79 -19.70 -13.58
CA PRO A 52 -16.45 -20.42 -12.49
C PRO A 52 -16.50 -21.93 -12.74
N GLY A 53 -16.22 -22.72 -11.70
CA GLY A 53 -16.20 -24.19 -11.77
C GLY A 53 -14.91 -24.79 -12.37
N CYS A 54 -13.87 -23.98 -12.59
CA CYS A 54 -12.56 -24.45 -13.08
C CYS A 54 -11.62 -24.80 -11.92
N CYS A 55 -11.52 -26.09 -11.57
CA CYS A 55 -10.65 -26.55 -10.48
C CYS A 55 -9.15 -26.22 -10.71
N LEU A 56 -8.70 -26.24 -11.97
CA LEU A 56 -7.32 -25.89 -12.33
C LEU A 56 -7.01 -24.42 -12.04
N CYS A 57 -7.99 -23.53 -12.26
CA CYS A 57 -7.87 -22.11 -12.04
C CYS A 57 -7.77 -21.80 -10.54
N ASP A 58 -8.59 -22.46 -9.71
CA ASP A 58 -8.56 -22.31 -8.25
C ASP A 58 -7.23 -22.77 -7.67
N GLY A 59 -6.74 -23.95 -8.07
CA GLY A 59 -5.45 -24.46 -7.61
C GLY A 59 -4.27 -23.57 -8.01
N LEU A 60 -4.30 -22.97 -9.21
CA LEU A 60 -3.27 -22.02 -9.63
C LEU A 60 -3.34 -20.71 -8.84
N LYS A 61 -4.56 -20.18 -8.62
CA LYS A 61 -4.78 -18.97 -7.82
C LYS A 61 -4.23 -19.13 -6.40
N GLU A 62 -4.52 -20.26 -5.74
CA GLU A 62 -4.00 -20.53 -4.40
C GLU A 62 -2.48 -20.55 -4.36
N LYS A 63 -1.83 -21.22 -5.33
CA LYS A 63 -0.37 -21.27 -5.41
C LYS A 63 0.26 -19.90 -5.64
N LEU A 64 -0.34 -19.07 -6.49
CA LEU A 64 0.12 -17.69 -6.71
C LEU A 64 -0.04 -16.86 -5.44
N SER A 65 -1.19 -16.94 -4.78
CA SER A 65 -1.44 -16.23 -3.51
C SER A 65 -0.45 -16.64 -2.42
N ALA A 66 -0.14 -17.93 -2.31
CA ALA A 66 0.86 -18.43 -1.36
C ALA A 66 2.26 -17.90 -1.70
N ALA A 67 2.64 -17.90 -2.98
CA ALA A 67 3.93 -17.38 -3.42
C ALA A 67 4.10 -15.89 -3.10
N PHE A 68 3.07 -15.06 -3.34
CA PHE A 68 3.11 -13.64 -2.96
C PHE A 68 3.17 -13.45 -1.45
N SER A 69 2.47 -14.28 -0.67
CA SER A 69 2.50 -14.20 0.80
C SER A 69 3.86 -14.57 1.40
N LEU A 70 4.62 -15.45 0.73
CA LEU A 70 5.96 -15.86 1.13
C LEU A 70 7.07 -14.94 0.61
N SER A 71 6.74 -14.01 -0.30
CA SER A 71 7.71 -13.10 -0.90
C SER A 71 8.27 -12.16 0.17
N SER A 72 9.60 -12.03 0.18
CA SER A 72 10.32 -11.09 1.04
C SER A 72 10.29 -9.69 0.39
N PRO A 73 10.41 -8.58 1.14
CA PRO A 73 10.42 -7.22 0.56
C PRO A 73 11.52 -6.97 -0.48
N THR A 74 12.55 -7.80 -0.49
CA THR A 74 13.64 -7.76 -1.47
C THR A 74 13.35 -8.61 -2.71
N ASP A 75 12.27 -9.39 -2.71
CA ASP A 75 11.90 -10.28 -3.81
C ASP A 75 11.13 -9.50 -4.90
N PRO A 76 11.46 -9.72 -6.19
CA PRO A 76 10.72 -9.16 -7.32
C PRO A 76 9.21 -9.44 -7.34
N LEU A 77 8.73 -10.45 -6.61
CA LEU A 77 7.32 -10.84 -6.49
C LEU A 77 6.54 -10.06 -5.43
N HIS A 78 7.22 -9.28 -4.57
CA HIS A 78 6.54 -8.58 -3.46
C HIS A 78 5.61 -7.45 -3.94
N ASP A 79 5.93 -6.83 -5.07
CA ASP A 79 5.18 -5.73 -5.67
C ASP A 79 4.44 -6.18 -6.95
N VAL A 80 3.70 -7.29 -6.84
CA VAL A 80 2.87 -7.85 -7.91
C VAL A 80 1.39 -7.76 -7.53
N ASP A 81 0.60 -7.13 -8.40
CA ASP A 81 -0.86 -7.08 -8.29
C ASP A 81 -1.48 -8.19 -9.17
N LEU A 82 -2.10 -9.19 -8.54
CA LEU A 82 -2.79 -10.27 -9.25
C LEU A 82 -4.28 -9.93 -9.45
N GLN A 83 -4.66 -9.75 -10.70
CA GLN A 83 -6.04 -9.56 -11.14
C GLN A 83 -6.62 -10.85 -11.69
N ILE A 84 -7.84 -11.18 -11.28
CA ILE A 84 -8.56 -12.36 -11.79
C ILE A 84 -9.65 -11.85 -12.72
N ARG A 85 -9.64 -12.31 -13.97
CA ARG A 85 -10.64 -11.97 -15.00
C ARG A 85 -11.45 -13.22 -15.34
N ASP A 86 -12.74 -13.18 -15.08
CA ASP A 86 -13.66 -14.24 -15.49
C ASP A 86 -13.95 -14.12 -17.00
N ILE A 87 -13.50 -15.10 -17.77
CA ILE A 87 -13.67 -15.12 -19.22
C ILE A 87 -15.14 -15.12 -19.64
N THR A 88 -16.07 -15.59 -18.80
CA THR A 88 -17.50 -15.65 -19.13
C THR A 88 -18.18 -14.28 -19.11
N THR A 89 -17.52 -13.27 -18.53
CA THR A 89 -18.03 -11.90 -18.48
C THR A 89 -17.79 -11.12 -19.77
N ASN A 90 -16.88 -11.60 -20.63
CA ASN A 90 -16.55 -10.96 -21.90
C ASN A 90 -16.47 -12.01 -23.03
N PRO A 91 -17.32 -11.95 -24.06
CA PRO A 91 -17.35 -12.95 -25.13
C PRO A 91 -16.05 -13.01 -25.95
N GLU A 92 -15.24 -11.95 -25.97
CA GLU A 92 -13.92 -11.99 -26.61
C GLU A 92 -12.93 -12.84 -25.82
N TRP A 93 -12.91 -12.69 -24.48
CA TRP A 93 -12.09 -13.53 -23.61
C TRP A 93 -12.56 -14.98 -23.60
N GLU A 94 -13.87 -15.21 -23.56
CA GLU A 94 -14.42 -16.56 -23.63
C GLU A 94 -13.98 -17.25 -24.92
N ARG A 95 -14.19 -16.60 -26.08
CA ARG A 95 -13.78 -17.18 -27.38
C ARG A 95 -12.29 -17.46 -27.47
N ALA A 96 -11.45 -16.58 -26.91
CA ALA A 96 -10.00 -16.73 -26.94
C ALA A 96 -9.50 -17.85 -26.02
N TYR A 97 -10.07 -17.98 -24.81
CA TYR A 97 -9.43 -18.76 -23.73
C TYR A 97 -10.29 -19.92 -23.20
N GLN A 98 -11.54 -20.09 -23.60
CA GLN A 98 -12.46 -21.10 -23.02
C GLN A 98 -11.94 -22.54 -22.98
N TYR A 99 -10.97 -22.90 -23.82
CA TYR A 99 -10.36 -24.23 -23.86
C TYR A 99 -8.92 -24.29 -23.32
N GLU A 100 -8.30 -23.14 -23.05
CA GLU A 100 -6.90 -23.02 -22.62
C GLU A 100 -6.75 -22.49 -21.18
N ILE A 101 -7.86 -22.13 -20.52
CA ILE A 101 -7.82 -21.68 -19.13
C ILE A 101 -7.26 -22.75 -18.17
N PRO A 102 -6.48 -22.36 -17.15
CA PRO A 102 -6.08 -20.99 -16.81
C PRO A 102 -5.02 -20.39 -17.74
N VAL A 103 -5.17 -19.09 -18.07
CA VAL A 103 -4.16 -18.30 -18.81
C VAL A 103 -3.62 -17.20 -17.91
N LEU A 104 -2.29 -17.10 -17.84
CA LEU A 104 -1.58 -16.06 -17.09
C LEU A 104 -0.95 -15.07 -18.06
N ALA A 105 -1.27 -13.79 -17.91
CA ALA A 105 -0.73 -12.71 -18.73
C ALA A 105 -0.09 -11.62 -17.87
N LYS A 106 0.96 -11.01 -18.38
CA LYS A 106 1.56 -9.80 -17.81
C LYS A 106 0.92 -8.59 -18.47
N LEU A 107 0.41 -7.66 -17.66
CA LEU A 107 0.01 -6.36 -18.17
C LEU A 107 1.21 -5.42 -18.12
N LEU A 108 1.58 -4.90 -19.29
CA LEU A 108 2.65 -3.96 -19.46
C LEU A 108 2.18 -2.53 -19.11
N PRO A 109 3.09 -1.60 -18.78
CA PRO A 109 2.74 -0.21 -18.43
C PRO A 109 2.04 0.57 -19.57
N ASP A 110 2.21 0.12 -20.81
CA ASP A 110 1.54 0.68 -22.01
C ASP A 110 0.10 0.15 -22.19
N GLY A 111 -0.36 -0.75 -21.32
CA GLY A 111 -1.68 -1.38 -21.38
C GLY A 111 -1.73 -2.64 -22.23
N THR A 112 -0.61 -3.06 -22.84
CA THR A 112 -0.55 -4.29 -23.64
C THR A 112 -0.48 -5.52 -22.74
N GLU A 113 -1.15 -6.60 -23.13
CA GLU A 113 -1.10 -7.88 -22.43
C GLU A 113 -0.19 -8.88 -23.14
N VAL A 114 0.72 -9.51 -22.39
CA VAL A 114 1.60 -10.57 -22.89
C VAL A 114 1.29 -11.86 -22.16
N CYS A 115 0.79 -12.87 -22.88
CA CYS A 115 0.57 -14.20 -22.32
C CYS A 115 1.92 -14.82 -21.91
N ILE A 116 2.00 -15.29 -20.66
CA ILE A 116 3.20 -15.89 -20.06
C ILE A 116 3.08 -17.40 -20.06
N CYS A 117 1.90 -17.92 -19.71
CA CYS A 117 1.61 -19.33 -19.75
C CYS A 117 0.11 -19.58 -19.90
N HIS A 118 -0.21 -20.68 -20.54
CA HIS A 118 -1.51 -21.33 -20.52
C HIS A 118 -1.29 -22.82 -20.28
N VAL A 119 -2.34 -23.53 -19.95
CA VAL A 119 -2.30 -24.98 -19.92
C VAL A 119 -2.48 -25.43 -21.37
N TYR A 120 -1.54 -26.22 -21.89
CA TYR A 120 -1.44 -26.79 -23.25
C TYR A 120 -0.57 -26.03 -24.25
#